data_AF-A0ABD0SPF5-F1
#
_entry.id   AF-A0ABD0SPF5-F1
#
_cell.length_a   1.000
_cell.length_b   1.000
_cell.length_c   1.000
_cell.angle_alpha   90.00
_cell.angle_beta   90.00
_cell.angle_gamma   90.00
#
_symmetry.space_group_name_H-M   'P 1'
#
loop_
_entity.id
_entity.type
_entity.pdbx_description
1 polymer ?
#
loop_
_entity_poly.entity_id
_entity_poly.type
_entity_poly.pdbx_seq_one_letter_code
_entity_poly.pdbx_strand_id
1 'polypeptide(L)'
;MVSKIALALCVVMTVASAVPPGWGWGAPDAAAANPWAAGGGANPWIPPWIAGAPWFPQWTPCTTIGPSCADCTTKLICTKVGGLQRACTDPTLPYCNLGECSATPSAGCEPATEAPAV
;
A
#
# COMPACT_ATOMS: atom_id res chain seq x y z
N MET A 1 -10.01 -45.21 8.18
CA MET A 1 -8.89 -44.38 8.71
C MET A 1 -8.47 -43.27 7.74
N VAL A 2 -8.47 -43.53 6.43
CA VAL A 2 -8.09 -42.56 5.37
C VAL A 2 -8.96 -41.29 5.34
N SER A 3 -10.27 -41.40 5.56
CA SER A 3 -11.19 -40.24 5.53
C SER A 3 -10.93 -39.20 6.63
N LYS A 4 -10.51 -39.63 7.83
CA LYS A 4 -10.18 -38.71 8.95
C LYS A 4 -8.90 -37.93 8.67
N ILE A 5 -7.93 -38.56 8.00
CA ILE A 5 -6.66 -37.93 7.61
C ILE A 5 -6.91 -36.90 6.50
N ALA A 6 -7.74 -37.23 5.50
CA ALA A 6 -8.10 -36.28 4.44
C ALA A 6 -8.83 -35.04 4.98
N LEU A 7 -9.78 -35.22 5.90
CA LEU A 7 -10.49 -34.09 6.53
C LEU A 7 -9.56 -33.24 7.39
N ALA A 8 -8.67 -33.86 8.19
CA ALA A 8 -7.69 -33.12 8.98
C ALA A 8 -6.77 -32.28 8.09
N LEU A 9 -6.31 -32.85 6.97
CA LEU A 9 -5.41 -32.16 6.05
C LEU A 9 -6.09 -30.99 5.33
N CYS A 10 -7.36 -31.16 4.93
CA CYS A 10 -8.17 -30.07 4.38
C CYS A 10 -8.38 -28.93 5.39
N VAL A 11 -8.67 -29.25 6.65
CA VAL A 11 -8.86 -28.24 7.71
C VAL A 11 -7.55 -27.51 8.01
N VAL A 12 -6.42 -28.22 8.04
CA VAL A 12 -5.11 -27.59 8.25
C VAL A 12 -4.76 -26.64 7.10
N MET A 13 -5.03 -27.03 5.85
CA MET A 13 -4.78 -26.17 4.69
C MET A 13 -5.66 -24.92 4.67
N THR A 14 -6.96 -25.03 4.98
CA THR A 14 -7.85 -23.87 5.01
C THR A 14 -7.48 -22.89 6.13
N VAL A 15 -7.18 -23.40 7.33
CA VAL A 15 -6.76 -22.56 8.45
C VAL A 15 -5.42 -21.89 8.16
N ALA A 16 -4.44 -22.60 7.59
CA ALA A 16 -3.15 -22.01 7.25
C ALA A 16 -3.26 -20.87 6.22
N SER A 17 -4.19 -20.98 5.26
CA SER A 17 -4.43 -19.92 4.26
C SER A 17 -5.23 -18.72 4.79
N ALA A 18 -5.92 -18.88 5.93
CA ALA A 18 -6.74 -17.86 6.55
C ALA A 18 -5.98 -17.01 7.58
N VAL A 19 -4.71 -17.34 7.88
CA VAL A 19 -3.85 -16.51 8.74
C VAL A 19 -3.28 -15.38 7.87
N PRO A 20 -3.68 -14.12 8.09
CA PRO A 20 -3.03 -12.99 7.43
C PRO A 20 -1.54 -12.98 7.80
N PRO A 21 -0.64 -12.63 6.87
CA PRO A 21 0.79 -12.54 7.16
C PRO A 21 1.04 -11.39 8.15
N GLY A 22 0.95 -11.67 9.45
CA GLY A 22 1.00 -10.63 10.48
C GLY A 22 1.43 -11.11 11.87
N TRP A 23 1.88 -12.36 12.03
CA TRP A 23 2.41 -12.83 13.32
C TRP A 23 3.90 -12.55 13.45
N GLY A 24 4.22 -11.26 13.59
CA GLY A 24 5.44 -10.77 14.19
C GLY A 24 5.09 -10.09 15.53
N TRP A 25 5.86 -10.37 16.57
CA TRP A 25 5.66 -9.80 17.90
C TRP A 25 5.80 -8.27 17.85
N GLY A 26 4.68 -7.53 17.96
CA GLY A 26 4.71 -6.13 18.40
C GLY A 26 4.11 -5.03 17.52
N ALA A 27 3.05 -5.24 16.72
CA ALA A 27 2.34 -4.11 16.10
C ALA A 27 0.84 -4.38 15.85
N PRO A 28 -0.04 -4.26 16.87
CA PRO A 28 -1.50 -4.30 16.64
C PRO A 28 -2.04 -3.01 16.01
N ASP A 29 -1.23 -1.95 15.90
CA ASP A 29 -1.63 -0.59 15.51
C ASP A 29 -1.24 -0.19 14.09
N ALA A 30 -0.13 -0.71 13.54
CA ALA A 30 0.29 -0.41 12.17
C ALA A 30 -0.64 -1.01 11.10
N ALA A 31 -1.20 -2.20 11.35
CA ALA A 31 -2.19 -2.83 10.46
C ALA A 31 -3.58 -2.14 10.52
N ALA A 32 -3.87 -1.44 11.62
CA ALA A 32 -5.13 -0.70 11.79
C ALA A 32 -5.11 0.67 11.09
N ALA A 33 -3.93 1.29 10.98
CA ALA A 33 -3.76 2.57 10.28
C ALA A 33 -3.70 2.43 8.75
N ASN A 34 -3.24 1.28 8.25
CA ASN A 34 -3.31 0.94 6.84
C ASN A 34 -3.33 -0.59 6.67
N PRO A 35 -4.49 -1.20 6.36
CA PRO A 35 -4.57 -2.66 6.14
C PRO A 35 -3.68 -3.15 4.99
N TRP A 36 -3.17 -2.25 4.16
CA TRP A 36 -2.22 -2.55 3.07
C TRP A 36 -0.75 -2.41 3.47
N ALA A 37 -0.42 -1.73 4.58
CA ALA A 37 0.94 -1.73 5.13
C ALA A 37 1.34 -3.12 5.68
N ALA A 38 0.35 -3.94 6.02
CA ALA A 38 0.52 -5.35 6.37
C ALA A 38 0.66 -6.27 5.13
N GLY A 39 0.41 -5.75 3.92
CA GLY A 39 0.29 -6.54 2.70
C GLY A 39 1.59 -6.78 1.92
N GLY A 40 2.71 -6.22 2.35
CA GLY A 40 3.98 -6.41 1.65
C GLY A 40 5.15 -6.32 2.59
N GLY A 41 5.56 -7.49 3.12
CA GLY A 41 6.85 -7.69 3.75
C GLY A 41 7.26 -6.58 4.72
N ALA A 42 6.57 -6.48 5.86
CA ALA A 42 7.05 -5.68 6.97
C ALA A 42 8.46 -6.19 7.34
N ASN A 43 9.48 -5.47 6.87
CA ASN A 43 10.86 -5.90 7.02
C ASN A 43 11.20 -5.81 8.53
N PRO A 44 11.54 -6.92 9.21
CA PRO A 44 11.68 -6.95 10.68
C PRO A 44 12.72 -5.97 11.25
N TRP A 45 13.60 -5.48 10.38
CA TRP A 45 14.69 -4.56 10.71
C TRP A 45 14.30 -3.08 10.58
N ILE A 46 13.12 -2.78 10.04
CA ILE A 46 12.65 -1.41 9.86
C ILE A 46 11.73 -1.06 11.04
N PRO A 47 12.07 -0.03 11.83
CA PRO A 47 11.22 0.41 12.92
C PRO A 47 9.80 0.78 12.43
N PRO A 48 8.75 0.52 13.21
CA PRO A 48 7.37 0.84 12.83
C PRO A 48 7.15 2.31 12.46
N TRP A 49 7.85 3.24 13.12
CA TRP A 49 7.77 4.67 12.81
C TRP A 49 8.36 5.03 11.44
N ILE A 50 9.26 4.21 10.90
CA ILE A 50 9.77 4.36 9.52
C ILE A 50 8.80 3.71 8.55
N ALA A 51 8.32 2.51 8.86
CA ALA A 51 7.42 1.76 8.00
C ALA A 51 6.07 2.49 7.78
N GLY A 52 5.58 3.23 8.78
CA GLY A 52 4.36 4.05 8.68
C GLY A 52 4.58 5.47 8.14
N ALA A 53 5.81 5.86 7.82
CA ALA A 53 6.08 7.22 7.41
C ALA A 53 5.56 7.51 5.98
N PRO A 54 5.00 8.70 5.70
CA PRO A 54 4.44 9.03 4.38
C PRO A 54 5.45 9.00 3.22
N TRP A 55 6.73 9.21 3.54
CA TRP A 55 7.83 9.17 2.58
C TRP A 55 8.33 7.74 2.30
N PHE A 56 7.98 6.77 3.15
CA PHE A 56 8.42 5.40 3.01
C PHE A 56 7.52 4.68 1.98
N PRO A 57 8.10 4.06 0.94
CA PRO A 57 7.32 3.37 -0.08
C PRO A 57 6.49 2.24 0.52
N GLN A 58 5.20 2.20 0.19
CA GLN A 58 4.30 1.14 0.63
C GLN A 58 4.11 0.13 -0.50
N TRP A 59 4.22 -1.16 -0.17
CA TRP A 59 3.89 -2.22 -1.10
C TRP A 59 2.38 -2.36 -1.26
N THR A 60 1.93 -2.52 -2.49
CA THR A 60 0.51 -2.71 -2.83
C THR A 60 0.37 -3.76 -3.93
N PRO A 61 -0.70 -4.57 -3.95
CA PRO A 61 -0.98 -5.41 -5.10
C PRO A 61 -1.41 -4.56 -6.30
N CYS A 62 -0.95 -4.89 -7.49
CA CYS A 62 -1.46 -4.29 -8.71
C CYS A 62 -1.32 -5.20 -9.92
N THR A 63 -2.14 -4.94 -10.94
CA THR A 63 -2.34 -5.84 -12.09
C THR A 63 -1.74 -5.30 -13.38
N THR A 64 -1.60 -3.98 -13.51
CA THR A 64 -1.09 -3.33 -14.72
C THR A 64 0.34 -2.87 -14.49
N ILE A 65 1.30 -3.47 -15.20
CA ILE A 65 2.71 -3.09 -15.14
C ILE A 65 2.89 -1.69 -15.72
N GLY A 66 3.59 -0.83 -14.98
CA GLY A 66 3.89 0.54 -15.39
C GLY A 66 3.68 1.56 -14.27
N PRO A 67 4.07 2.82 -14.51
CA PRO A 67 3.75 3.92 -13.62
C PRO A 67 2.28 4.33 -13.78
N SER A 68 1.62 4.61 -12.66
CA SER A 68 0.27 5.17 -12.61
C SER A 68 0.11 6.05 -11.37
N CYS A 69 -0.96 6.83 -11.29
CA CYS A 69 -1.30 7.55 -10.08
C CYS A 69 -2.25 6.69 -9.24
N ALA A 70 -1.90 6.50 -7.96
CA ALA A 70 -2.83 5.93 -6.99
C ALA A 70 -3.87 6.97 -6.58
N ASP A 71 -3.39 8.20 -6.32
CA ASP A 71 -4.19 9.36 -5.94
C ASP A 71 -3.58 10.64 -6.53
N CYS A 72 -4.22 11.78 -6.29
CA CYS A 72 -3.78 13.11 -6.73
C CYS A 72 -2.36 13.50 -6.31
N THR A 73 -1.83 12.89 -5.24
CA THR A 73 -0.51 13.20 -4.66
C THR A 73 0.34 11.95 -4.45
N THR A 74 -0.10 10.79 -4.96
CA THR A 74 0.56 9.50 -4.73
C THR A 74 0.78 8.80 -6.06
N LYS A 75 2.04 8.47 -6.36
CA LYS A 75 2.39 7.65 -7.52
C LYS A 75 2.50 6.18 -7.15
N LEU A 76 2.16 5.33 -8.10
CA LEU A 76 2.20 3.88 -8.02
C LEU A 76 3.11 3.35 -9.15
N ILE A 77 4.15 2.62 -8.77
CA ILE A 77 5.04 1.95 -9.73
C ILE A 77 4.76 0.46 -9.66
N CYS A 78 4.06 -0.05 -10.66
CA CYS A 78 3.71 -1.44 -10.75
C CYS A 78 4.76 -2.27 -11.48
N THR A 79 5.28 -3.26 -10.77
CA THR A 79 6.24 -4.25 -11.27
C THR A 79 5.56 -5.62 -11.38
N LYS A 80 6.29 -6.63 -11.87
CA LYS A 80 5.77 -8.01 -11.97
C LYS A 80 5.45 -8.67 -10.62
N VAL A 81 6.03 -8.17 -9.53
CA VAL A 81 5.89 -8.76 -8.19
C VAL A 81 4.83 -8.02 -7.35
N GLY A 82 4.46 -6.81 -7.77
CA GLY A 82 3.57 -5.92 -7.05
C GLY A 82 3.90 -4.46 -7.33
N GLY A 83 3.18 -3.57 -6.66
CA GLY A 83 3.31 -2.13 -6.80
C GLY A 83 3.99 -1.47 -5.60
N LEU A 84 4.72 -0.40 -5.88
CA LEU A 84 5.28 0.51 -4.89
C LEU A 84 4.52 1.83 -4.95
N GLN A 85 3.77 2.16 -3.90
CA GLN A 85 3.15 3.46 -3.72
C GLN A 85 4.11 4.41 -3.02
N ARG A 86 4.22 5.64 -3.51
CA ARG A 86 5.03 6.69 -2.92
C ARG A 86 4.34 8.05 -3.08
N ALA A 87 4.28 8.82 -2.00
CA ALA A 87 3.81 10.20 -2.04
C ALA A 87 4.75 11.08 -2.88
N CYS A 88 4.18 12.06 -3.57
CA CYS A 88 4.89 13.16 -4.20
C CYS A 88 5.32 14.16 -3.11
N THR A 89 6.48 13.89 -2.50
CA THR A 89 7.00 14.64 -1.36
C THR A 89 7.71 15.94 -1.74
N ASP A 90 7.94 16.18 -3.02
CA ASP A 90 8.58 17.40 -3.49
C ASP A 90 7.56 18.55 -3.47
N PRO A 91 7.80 19.63 -2.69
CA PRO A 91 6.87 20.76 -2.62
C PRO A 91 6.62 21.45 -3.97
N THR A 92 7.57 21.33 -4.91
CA THR A 92 7.46 21.91 -6.26
C THR A 92 6.72 21.00 -7.22
N LEU A 93 6.58 19.71 -6.90
CA LEU A 93 5.89 18.70 -7.71
C LEU A 93 4.91 17.89 -6.86
N PRO A 94 3.92 18.53 -6.19
CA PRO A 94 3.10 17.84 -5.19
C PRO A 94 2.03 16.94 -5.80
N TYR A 95 1.76 17.05 -7.11
CA TYR A 95 0.67 16.35 -7.76
C TYR A 95 1.18 15.14 -8.55
N CYS A 96 0.38 14.08 -8.65
CA CYS A 96 0.64 12.98 -9.57
C CYS A 96 -0.10 13.21 -10.89
N ASN A 97 0.60 13.09 -12.01
CA ASN A 97 0.04 13.16 -13.35
C ASN A 97 0.64 12.05 -14.22
N LEU A 98 -0.21 11.15 -14.74
CA LEU A 98 0.18 10.00 -15.58
C LEU A 98 1.30 9.11 -14.97
N GLY A 99 1.33 8.99 -13.64
CA GLY A 99 2.31 8.18 -12.90
C GLY A 99 3.61 8.90 -12.53
N GLU A 100 3.72 10.19 -12.82
CA GLU A 100 4.86 11.03 -12.44
C GLU A 100 4.45 12.19 -11.54
N CYS A 101 5.36 12.63 -10.67
CA CYS A 101 5.14 13.81 -9.85
C CYS A 101 5.32 15.08 -10.71
N SER A 102 4.37 15.99 -10.60
CA SER A 102 4.20 17.17 -11.45
C SER A 102 3.81 18.38 -10.62
N ALA A 103 4.18 19.56 -11.11
CA ALA A 103 3.74 20.84 -10.56
C ALA A 103 2.26 21.12 -10.89
N THR A 104 1.74 20.51 -11.96
CA THR A 104 0.38 20.74 -12.45
C THR A 104 -0.55 19.62 -12.00
N PRO A 105 -1.66 19.93 -11.33
CA PRO A 105 -2.65 18.93 -10.94
C PRO A 105 -3.24 18.23 -12.17
N SER A 106 -3.53 16.94 -12.02
CA SER A 106 -4.32 16.18 -12.97
C SER A 106 -5.80 16.60 -12.90
N ALA A 107 -6.57 16.29 -13.94
CA ALA A 107 -7.99 16.66 -13.99
C ALA A 107 -8.76 16.09 -12.79
N GLY A 108 -9.44 16.97 -12.03
CA GLY A 108 -10.14 16.59 -10.80
C GLY A 108 -9.29 16.55 -9.54
N CYS A 109 -7.98 16.84 -9.65
CA CYS A 109 -7.04 16.98 -8.53
C CYS A 109 -6.68 18.45 -8.24
N GLU A 110 -7.39 19.39 -8.86
CA GLU A 110 -7.21 20.81 -8.63
C GLU A 110 -7.61 21.14 -7.19
N PRO A 111 -6.84 21.98 -6.48
CA PRO A 111 -7.29 22.47 -5.19
C PRO A 111 -8.63 23.16 -5.40
N ALA A 112 -9.59 22.90 -4.50
CA ALA A 112 -10.84 23.64 -4.49
C ALA A 112 -10.45 25.12 -4.41
N THR A 113 -10.70 25.86 -5.49
CA THR A 113 -10.43 27.29 -5.53
C THR A 113 -11.29 27.90 -4.43
N GLU A 114 -10.67 28.28 -3.31
CA GLU A 114 -11.32 29.17 -2.36
C GLU A 114 -11.66 30.42 -3.16
N ALA A 115 -12.96 30.61 -3.41
CA ALA A 115 -13.45 31.86 -3.95
C ALA A 115 -12.87 32.98 -3.07
N PRO A 116 -12.27 34.04 -3.65
CA PRO A 116 -11.74 35.13 -2.86
C PRO A 116 -12.85 35.63 -1.93
N ALA A 117 -12.57 35.65 -0.63
CA ALA A 117 -13.42 36.33 0.33
C ALA A 117 -13.54 37.80 -0.14
N VAL A 118 -14.79 38.21 -0.30
CA VAL A 118 -15.29 39.45 -0.91
C VAL A 118 -14.49 40.70 -0.56
#